data_AF-A0A920TPB3-F1
#
_entry.id   AF-A0A920TPB3-F1
#
_cell.length_a   1.000
_cell.length_b   1.000
_cell.length_c   1.000
_cell.angle_alpha   90.00
_cell.angle_beta   90.00
_cell.angle_gamma   90.00
#
_symmetry.space_group_name_H-M   'P 1'
#
loop_
_entity.id
_entity.type
_entity.pdbx_description
1 polymer ?
#
loop_
_entity_poly.entity_id
_entity_poly.type
_entity_poly.pdbx_seq_one_letter_code
_entity_poly.pdbx_strand_id
1 'polypeptide(L)'
;MQRKSTDKGPSFGEQFHTDSIYTKKPPRFTMLLSKLVPKKGKANTEFCSQYLAFKELPSPIKRKFKNIKGKYSSEGPISVTTKERVKEKGKKLKSLNLHIK
;
A
#
# COMPACT_ATOMS: atom_id res chain seq x y z
N MET A 1 7.60 9.20 -7.38
CA MET A 1 8.03 10.53 -6.92
C MET A 1 9.01 10.33 -5.78
N GLN A 2 10.12 11.06 -5.73
CA GLN A 2 11.10 10.95 -4.63
C GLN A 2 10.63 11.78 -3.43
N ARG A 3 10.80 11.28 -2.20
CA ARG A 3 10.46 12.03 -0.98
C ARG A 3 11.36 13.27 -0.83
N LYS A 4 10.75 14.42 -0.54
CA LYS A 4 11.42 15.67 -0.18
C LYS A 4 11.64 15.69 1.33
N SER A 5 12.68 16.37 1.79
CA SER A 5 12.93 16.58 3.23
C SER A 5 11.80 17.33 3.94
N THR A 6 11.02 18.11 3.21
CA THR A 6 9.88 18.89 3.73
C THR A 6 8.57 18.12 3.79
N ASP A 7 8.51 16.87 3.30
CA ASP A 7 7.27 16.07 3.32
C ASP A 7 6.91 15.66 4.76
N LYS A 8 5.78 16.17 5.27
CA LYS A 8 5.32 15.95 6.64
C LYS A 8 4.44 14.70 6.83
N GLY A 9 3.93 14.12 5.74
CA GLY A 9 3.08 12.91 5.79
C GLY A 9 3.87 11.61 5.90
N PRO A 10 3.21 10.47 6.17
CA PRO A 10 3.86 9.17 6.23
C PRO A 10 4.55 8.82 4.91
N SER A 11 5.62 8.02 4.97
CA SER A 11 6.27 7.54 3.74
C SER A 11 5.35 6.61 2.99
N PHE A 12 5.51 6.60 1.67
CA PHE A 12 5.01 5.49 0.87
C PHE A 12 5.67 4.20 1.38
N GLY A 13 4.84 3.26 1.82
CA GLY A 13 5.25 1.93 2.27
C GLY A 13 5.57 1.79 3.76
N GLU A 14 5.36 2.81 4.59
CA GLU A 14 5.58 2.72 6.04
C GLU A 14 4.56 1.80 6.76
N GLN A 15 3.39 1.55 6.19
CA GLN A 15 2.35 0.68 6.75
C GLN A 15 2.35 -0.68 6.04
N PHE A 16 1.92 -1.76 6.71
CA PHE A 16 1.71 -3.05 6.04
C PHE A 16 0.75 -2.89 4.86
N HIS A 17 1.18 -3.31 3.69
CA HIS A 17 0.42 -3.20 2.47
C HIS A 17 0.79 -4.32 1.48
N THR A 18 -0.04 -4.48 0.46
CA THR A 18 0.29 -5.21 -0.76
C THR A 18 0.27 -4.21 -1.91
N ASP A 19 1.37 -4.17 -2.67
CA ASP A 19 1.58 -3.19 -3.73
C ASP A 19 0.42 -3.14 -4.71
N SER A 20 -0.17 -1.95 -4.87
CA SER A 20 -1.21 -1.67 -5.87
C SER A 20 -2.40 -2.66 -5.86
N ILE A 21 -2.73 -3.25 -4.70
CA ILE A 21 -3.86 -4.20 -4.54
C ILE A 21 -5.22 -3.59 -4.93
N TYR A 22 -5.33 -2.26 -4.94
CA TYR A 22 -6.50 -1.51 -5.38
C TYR A 22 -6.70 -1.46 -6.91
N THR A 23 -5.77 -2.00 -7.71
CA THR A 23 -5.89 -2.01 -9.17
C THR A 23 -6.66 -3.23 -9.67
N LYS A 24 -7.24 -3.15 -10.88
CA LYS A 24 -7.96 -4.27 -11.50
C LYS A 24 -7.09 -5.52 -11.70
N LYS A 25 -5.80 -5.33 -11.97
CA LYS A 25 -4.82 -6.38 -12.24
C LYS A 25 -3.57 -6.06 -11.39
N PRO A 26 -3.57 -6.42 -10.11
CA PRO A 26 -2.46 -6.11 -9.22
C PRO A 26 -1.17 -6.81 -9.67
N PRO A 27 0.00 -6.22 -9.38
CA PRO A 27 1.28 -6.84 -9.69
C PRO A 27 1.43 -8.18 -8.96
N ARG A 28 2.02 -9.15 -9.63
CA ARG A 28 2.30 -10.48 -9.05
C ARG A 28 3.63 -10.54 -8.29
N PHE A 29 4.56 -9.66 -8.64
CA PHE A 29 5.91 -9.62 -8.11
C PHE A 29 6.37 -8.17 -7.94
N THR A 30 7.14 -7.94 -6.88
CA THR A 30 7.84 -6.68 -6.63
C THR A 30 9.33 -6.98 -6.53
N MET A 31 10.14 -6.16 -7.19
CA MET A 31 11.60 -6.21 -7.09
C MET A 31 12.08 -4.85 -6.57
N LEU A 32 12.86 -4.86 -5.49
CA LEU A 32 13.45 -3.67 -4.91
C LEU A 32 14.97 -3.78 -4.93
N LEU A 33 15.64 -2.74 -5.41
CA LEU A 33 17.09 -2.62 -5.41
C LEU A 33 17.48 -1.34 -4.66
N SER A 34 18.24 -1.49 -3.58
CA SER A 34 18.73 -0.36 -2.80
C SER A 34 19.93 0.29 -3.49
N LYS A 35 19.79 1.57 -3.86
CA LYS A 35 20.91 2.39 -4.35
C LYS A 35 21.83 2.85 -3.22
N LEU A 36 21.26 3.13 -2.06
CA LEU A 36 21.95 3.54 -0.82
C LEU A 36 21.37 2.73 0.33
N VAL A 37 22.24 2.16 1.16
CA VAL A 37 21.84 1.30 2.29
C VAL A 37 22.29 1.97 3.60
N PRO A 38 21.38 2.21 4.56
CA PRO A 38 21.75 2.80 5.85
C PRO A 38 22.46 1.78 6.75
N LYS A 39 22.95 2.24 7.90
CA LYS A 39 23.49 1.35 8.95
C LYS A 39 22.48 0.27 9.32
N LYS A 40 22.97 -0.93 9.63
CA LYS A 40 22.17 -2.10 10.05
C LYS A 40 21.13 -1.72 11.12
N GLY A 41 19.93 -2.27 10.97
CA GLY A 41 18.80 -2.01 11.89
C GLY A 41 18.00 -0.75 11.57
N LYS A 42 18.37 0.00 10.53
CA LYS A 42 17.59 1.14 10.05
C LYS A 42 16.96 0.82 8.69
N ALA A 43 15.74 1.33 8.46
CA ALA A 43 14.99 1.17 7.22
C ALA A 43 14.86 -0.28 6.74
N ASN A 44 14.70 -1.22 7.68
CA ASN A 44 14.40 -2.61 7.34
C ASN A 44 13.05 -2.67 6.60
N THR A 45 12.94 -3.58 5.64
CA THR A 45 11.66 -3.92 5.04
C THR A 45 11.16 -5.20 5.67
N GLU A 46 10.04 -5.13 6.37
CA GLU A 46 9.40 -6.28 6.98
C GLU A 46 8.41 -6.92 6.02
N PHE A 47 8.33 -8.25 6.03
CA PHE A 47 7.39 -9.02 5.21
C PHE A 47 6.52 -9.90 6.09
N CYS A 48 5.23 -9.99 5.75
CA CYS A 48 4.28 -10.87 6.41
C CYS A 48 3.55 -11.73 5.37
N SER A 49 3.67 -13.06 5.50
CA SER A 49 2.98 -14.01 4.63
C SER A 49 1.50 -14.04 4.97
N GLN A 50 0.67 -13.42 4.12
CA GLN A 50 -0.79 -13.43 4.30
C GLN A 50 -1.40 -14.82 4.15
N TYR A 51 -0.74 -15.72 3.41
CA TYR A 51 -1.14 -17.12 3.32
C TYR A 51 -0.98 -17.83 4.67
N LEU A 52 0.19 -17.71 5.31
CA LEU A 52 0.42 -18.29 6.64
C LEU A 52 -0.45 -17.61 7.68
N ALA A 53 -0.60 -16.28 7.64
CA ALA A 53 -1.49 -15.55 8.53
C ALA A 53 -2.93 -16.12 8.47
N PHE A 54 -3.47 -16.35 7.27
CA PHE A 54 -4.77 -16.99 7.12
C PHE A 54 -4.78 -18.44 7.60
N LYS A 55 -3.73 -19.22 7.31
CA LYS A 55 -3.61 -20.63 7.73
C LYS A 55 -3.60 -20.78 9.25
N GLU A 56 -3.01 -19.83 9.98
CA GLU A 56 -2.94 -19.87 11.45
C GLU A 56 -4.22 -19.32 12.13
N LEU A 57 -5.16 -18.74 11.39
CA LEU A 57 -6.41 -18.26 12.00
C LEU A 57 -7.23 -19.42 12.62
N PRO A 58 -7.87 -19.20 13.78
CA PRO A 58 -8.86 -20.11 14.34
C PRO A 58 -9.98 -20.42 13.34
N SER A 59 -10.46 -21.67 13.33
CA SER A 59 -11.54 -22.12 12.43
C SER A 59 -12.80 -21.24 12.43
N PRO A 60 -13.28 -20.71 13.58
CA PRO A 60 -14.42 -19.80 13.59
C PRO A 60 -14.18 -18.52 12.78
N ILE A 61 -12.96 -17.98 12.81
CA ILE A 61 -12.59 -16.75 12.10
C ILE A 61 -12.46 -17.01 10.60
N LYS A 62 -11.80 -18.10 10.20
CA LYS A 62 -11.72 -18.52 8.78
C LYS A 62 -13.11 -18.65 8.14
N ARG A 63 -14.06 -19.24 8.86
CA ARG A 63 -15.44 -19.39 8.38
C ARG A 63 -16.14 -18.05 8.17
N LYS A 64 -15.90 -17.05 9.03
CA LYS A 64 -16.42 -15.69 8.85
C LYS A 64 -15.89 -15.02 7.58
N PHE A 65 -14.61 -15.25 7.24
CA PHE A 65 -13.99 -14.63 6.06
C PHE A 65 -14.37 -15.26 4.71
N LYS A 66 -14.97 -16.46 4.69
CA LYS A 66 -15.23 -17.22 3.45
C LYS A 66 -15.99 -16.42 2.37
N ASN A 67 -16.91 -15.53 2.78
CA ASN A 67 -17.78 -14.78 1.87
C ASN A 67 -17.54 -13.26 1.93
N ILE A 68 -16.45 -12.81 2.57
CA ILE A 68 -16.15 -11.38 2.71
C ILE A 68 -15.35 -10.91 1.50
N LYS A 69 -15.79 -9.80 0.90
CA LYS A 69 -15.04 -9.08 -0.13
C LYS A 69 -14.51 -7.77 0.46
N GLY A 70 -13.19 -7.57 0.36
CA GLY A 70 -12.55 -6.31 0.75
C GLY A 70 -12.68 -5.25 -0.35
N LYS A 71 -12.86 -3.99 0.05
CA LYS A 71 -12.72 -2.82 -0.84
C LYS A 71 -11.36 -2.19 -0.59
N TYR A 72 -10.52 -2.16 -1.61
CA TYR A 72 -9.17 -1.59 -1.53
C TYR A 72 -9.15 -0.22 -2.22
N SER A 73 -8.47 0.76 -1.62
CA SER A 73 -8.32 2.10 -2.17
C SER A 73 -6.90 2.61 -1.96
N SER A 74 -6.45 3.49 -2.86
CA SER A 74 -5.24 4.30 -2.68
C SER A 74 -5.52 5.59 -1.91
N GLU A 75 -6.78 5.84 -1.57
CA GLU A 75 -7.21 6.98 -0.75
C GLU A 75 -7.11 6.65 0.75
N GLY A 76 -6.86 7.67 1.57
CA GLY A 76 -6.72 7.54 3.02
C GLY A 76 -5.58 8.39 3.59
N PRO A 77 -5.14 8.16 4.84
CA PRO A 77 -4.07 8.94 5.48
C PRO A 77 -2.75 8.97 4.68
N ILE A 78 -2.42 7.88 3.99
CA ILE A 78 -1.22 7.78 3.14
C ILE A 78 -1.33 8.68 1.89
N SER A 79 -2.55 8.99 1.44
CA SER A 79 -2.78 9.79 0.23
C SER A 79 -2.51 11.29 0.42
N VAL A 80 -2.29 11.77 1.66
CA VAL A 80 -2.11 13.20 1.98
C VAL A 80 -0.91 13.76 1.21
N THR A 81 0.25 13.13 1.31
CA THR A 81 1.45 13.56 0.59
C THR A 81 1.27 13.47 -0.92
N THR A 82 0.55 12.46 -1.43
CA THR A 82 0.21 12.39 -2.87
C THR A 82 -0.64 13.58 -3.29
N LYS A 83 -1.68 13.90 -2.53
CA LYS A 83 -2.61 15.01 -2.82
C LYS A 83 -1.91 16.36 -2.78
N GLU A 84 -1.06 16.59 -1.78
CA GLU A 84 -0.23 17.80 -1.67
C GLU A 84 0.67 17.96 -2.91
N ARG A 85 1.38 16.91 -3.31
CA ARG A 85 2.27 16.97 -4.49
C ARG A 85 1.54 17.10 -5.81
N VAL A 86 0.32 16.56 -5.91
CA VAL A 86 -0.53 16.74 -7.08
C VAL A 86 -0.97 18.21 -7.19
N LYS A 87 -1.34 18.84 -6.06
CA LYS A 87 -1.63 20.28 -6.01
C LYS A 87 -0.41 21.12 -6.41
N GLU A 88 0.78 20.84 -5.87
CA GLU A 88 2.04 21.52 -6.23
C GLU A 88 2.34 21.46 -7.74
N LYS A 89 2.00 20.34 -8.40
CA LYS A 89 2.31 20.10 -9.82
C LYS A 89 1.21 20.53 -10.79
N GLY A 90 0.09 21.08 -10.32
CA GLY A 90 -1.01 21.57 -11.15
C GLY A 90 -1.76 20.52 -11.99
N LYS A 91 -1.52 19.22 -11.84
CA LYS A 91 -2.23 18.16 -12.57
C LYS A 91 -3.48 17.73 -11.81
N LYS A 92 -4.68 17.84 -12.38
CA LYS A 92 -5.90 17.28 -11.79
C LYS A 92 -5.80 15.75 -11.70
N LEU A 93 -5.96 15.19 -10.50
CA LEU A 93 -6.26 13.76 -10.33
C LEU A 93 -7.59 13.47 -11.03
N LYS A 94 -7.58 12.70 -12.12
CA LYS A 94 -8.81 12.08 -12.61
C LYS A 94 -9.22 11.07 -11.54
N SER A 95 -10.31 11.37 -10.83
CA SER A 95 -10.97 10.40 -9.95
C SER A 95 -11.33 9.18 -10.80
N LEU A 96 -10.70 8.05 -10.50
CA LEU A 96 -11.06 6.79 -11.14
C LEU A 96 -12.31 6.25 -10.43
N ASN A 97 -13.48 6.81 -10.76
CA ASN A 97 -14.76 6.24 -10.36
C ASN A 97 -14.94 4.92 -11.11
N LEU A 98 -14.46 3.83 -10.52
CA LEU A 98 -14.57 2.52 -11.13
C LEU A 98 -15.83 1.83 -10.61
N HIS A 99 -16.91 1.93 -11.40
CA HIS A 99 -18.13 1.13 -11.21
C HIS A 99 -17.77 -0.35 -11.38
N ILE A 100 -18.02 -1.15 -10.35
CA ILE A 100 -17.89 -2.62 -10.39
C ILE A 100 -19.30 -3.14 -10.69
N LYS A 101 -19.48 -3.77 -11.86
CA LYS A 101 -20.60 -4.69 -12.12
C LYS A 101 -20.21 -6.07 -11.60
#